data_AF-A0A9E4ZS72-F1
#
_entry.id   AF-A0A9E4ZS72-F1
#
_cell.length_a   1.000
_cell.length_b   1.000
_cell.length_c   1.000
_cell.angle_alpha   90.00
_cell.angle_beta   90.00
_cell.angle_gamma   90.00
#
_symmetry.space_group_name_H-M   'P 1'
#
loop_
_entity.id
_entity.type
_entity.pdbx_description
1 polymer ?
#
loop_
_entity_poly.entity_id
_entity_poly.type
_entity_poly.pdbx_seq_one_letter_code
_entity_poly.pdbx_strand_id
1 'polypeptide(L)'
;MSASISSYRGGFFGRLLGVFKPKDPFVKSIEESIVLLDRMIRSIESSKKGLEFTLEEHKRKMRVTGGQDKALQEIIDEENKNIAGYLNLFTKVYYDLMRVRLRLETITQVQEPMKVLPEVLDELKRIEPDVEKINPQLLSLMRMIEQKVGSIQLATDSSTLPQAVLSKYMVRGEQVPQRVSSSIVEEVGSKTPEKIPLPPVESGRLENKSQSTVSVEAGLKHAEDSGTASRIEVPVHVVEQWILAELREKAGILDIQYFTAKYRVPRDRVYEALRRLEEKGLVKLKRF
;
A
#
# COMPACT_ATOMS: atom_id res chain seq x y z
N MET A 1 17.13 14.46 -47.51
CA MET A 1 17.88 13.33 -46.93
C MET A 1 18.42 13.80 -45.58
N SER A 2 17.56 13.78 -44.56
CA SER A 2 17.43 12.72 -43.53
C SER A 2 18.39 12.98 -42.36
N ALA A 3 17.90 13.77 -41.40
CA ALA A 3 18.50 13.98 -40.10
C ALA A 3 18.07 12.86 -39.13
N SER A 4 19.05 12.24 -38.48
CA SER A 4 18.85 11.17 -37.50
C SER A 4 18.58 11.77 -36.13
N ILE A 5 17.38 11.54 -35.60
CA ILE A 5 16.95 11.90 -34.25
C ILE A 5 17.60 10.94 -33.24
N SER A 6 18.48 11.49 -32.40
CA SER A 6 19.01 10.81 -31.22
C SER A 6 18.02 11.00 -30.06
N SER A 7 17.33 9.92 -29.69
CA SER A 7 16.41 9.87 -28.56
C SER A 7 17.17 9.73 -27.24
N TYR A 8 17.37 10.86 -26.56
CA TYR A 8 17.73 10.92 -25.15
C TYR A 8 16.57 10.43 -24.29
N ARG A 9 16.71 9.24 -23.67
CA ARG A 9 15.77 8.70 -22.69
C ARG A 9 16.12 9.23 -21.29
N GLY A 10 15.88 10.53 -21.10
CA GLY A 10 15.89 11.19 -19.79
C GLY A 10 14.51 11.10 -19.11
N GLY A 11 14.49 11.02 -17.79
CA GLY A 11 13.30 10.78 -16.95
C GLY A 11 12.11 11.68 -17.27
N PHE A 12 10.95 11.06 -17.44
CA PHE A 12 9.69 11.65 -17.90
C PHE A 12 8.99 12.59 -16.90
N PHE A 13 9.57 12.88 -15.72
CA PHE A 13 8.95 13.75 -14.71
C PHE A 13 9.58 15.16 -14.58
N GLY A 14 10.55 15.52 -15.42
CA GLY A 14 11.26 16.81 -15.30
C GLY A 14 10.76 17.97 -16.16
N ARG A 15 9.78 17.77 -17.07
CA ARG A 15 9.42 18.79 -18.09
C ARG A 15 7.93 19.11 -18.24
N LEU A 16 7.09 18.72 -17.27
CA LEU A 16 5.68 19.15 -17.20
C LEU A 16 5.38 20.16 -16.09
N LEU A 17 6.41 20.79 -15.51
CA LEU A 17 6.23 22.02 -14.71
C LEU A 17 6.34 23.24 -15.62
N GLY A 18 5.43 23.33 -16.59
CA GLY A 18 5.10 24.58 -17.22
C GLY A 18 4.32 25.44 -16.24
N VAL A 19 4.96 26.52 -15.76
CA VAL A 19 4.37 27.82 -15.42
C VAL A 19 3.05 27.77 -14.62
N PHE A 20 3.15 27.96 -13.30
CA PHE A 20 2.10 28.46 -12.39
C PHE A 20 0.65 28.34 -12.88
N LYS A 21 0.16 27.11 -13.05
CA LYS A 21 -1.28 26.83 -12.93
C LYS A 21 -1.56 26.54 -11.46
N PRO A 22 -2.63 27.10 -10.85
CA PRO A 22 -3.08 26.62 -9.57
C PRO A 22 -3.27 25.10 -9.69
N LYS A 23 -2.54 24.31 -8.88
CA LYS A 23 -2.69 22.85 -8.86
C LYS A 23 -4.18 22.58 -8.70
N ASP A 24 -4.74 21.80 -9.63
CA ASP A 24 -6.12 21.37 -9.59
C ASP A 24 -6.43 20.85 -8.18
N PRO A 25 -7.45 21.39 -7.47
CA PRO A 25 -7.81 20.95 -6.12
C PRO A 25 -8.06 19.44 -6.06
N PHE A 26 -8.53 18.83 -7.14
CA PHE A 26 -8.63 17.38 -7.29
C PHE A 26 -7.27 16.71 -7.10
N VAL A 27 -6.30 17.06 -7.96
CA VAL A 27 -4.96 16.44 -7.99
C VAL A 27 -4.25 16.66 -6.67
N LYS A 28 -4.37 17.86 -6.09
CA LYS A 28 -3.80 18.18 -4.78
C LYS A 28 -4.37 17.27 -3.68
N SER A 29 -5.68 17.06 -3.64
CA SER A 29 -6.31 16.21 -2.63
C SER A 29 -5.88 14.74 -2.76
N ILE A 30 -5.73 14.26 -4.00
CA ILE A 30 -5.19 12.92 -4.28
C ILE A 30 -3.73 12.80 -3.83
N GLU A 31 -2.87 13.77 -4.17
CA GLU A 31 -1.46 13.80 -3.73
C GLU A 31 -1.34 13.78 -2.19
N GLU A 32 -2.14 14.59 -1.50
CA GLU A 32 -2.16 14.63 -0.03
C GLU A 32 -2.64 13.29 0.56
N SER A 33 -3.61 12.64 -0.08
CA SER A 33 -4.11 11.31 0.33
C SER A 33 -3.03 10.23 0.16
N ILE A 34 -2.27 10.26 -0.94
CA ILE A 34 -1.13 9.37 -1.17
C ILE A 34 -0.06 9.54 -0.08
N VAL A 35 0.24 10.78 0.32
CA VAL A 35 1.20 11.04 1.40
C VAL A 35 0.74 10.43 2.73
N LEU A 36 -0.56 10.47 3.03
CA LEU A 36 -1.11 9.84 4.23
C LEU A 36 -1.02 8.32 4.16
N LEU A 37 -1.33 7.72 3.01
CA LEU A 37 -1.14 6.27 2.79
C LEU A 37 0.32 5.85 2.95
N ASP A 38 1.26 6.61 2.40
CA ASP A 38 2.69 6.34 2.54
C ASP A 38 3.15 6.37 4.01
N ARG A 39 2.53 7.18 4.86
CA ARG A 39 2.79 7.17 6.31
C ARG A 39 2.23 5.92 6.97
N MET A 40 1.00 5.53 6.63
CA MET A 40 0.39 4.31 7.15
C MET A 40 1.20 3.07 6.73
N ILE A 41 1.55 2.95 5.45
CA ILE A 41 2.35 1.85 4.91
C ILE A 41 3.69 1.73 5.65
N ARG A 42 4.40 2.86 5.84
CA ARG A 42 5.67 2.86 6.59
C ARG A 42 5.49 2.46 8.05
N SER A 43 4.41 2.88 8.70
CA SER A 43 4.11 2.47 10.08
C SER A 43 3.88 0.96 10.17
N ILE A 44 3.10 0.39 9.25
CA ILE A 44 2.80 -1.04 9.20
C ILE A 44 4.07 -1.84 8.91
N GLU A 45 4.90 -1.40 7.97
CA GLU A 45 6.17 -2.05 7.64
C GLU A 45 7.15 -2.03 8.82
N SER A 46 7.23 -0.91 9.54
CA SER A 46 8.06 -0.78 10.75
C SER A 46 7.61 -1.75 11.84
N SER A 47 6.31 -1.79 12.15
CA SER A 47 5.74 -2.71 13.14
C SER A 47 5.94 -4.18 12.74
N LYS A 48 5.78 -4.50 11.44
CA LYS A 48 6.07 -5.84 10.90
C LYS A 48 7.52 -6.24 11.14
N LYS A 49 8.49 -5.38 10.83
CA LYS A 49 9.92 -5.63 11.09
C LYS A 49 10.21 -5.83 12.57
N GLY A 50 9.50 -5.12 13.45
CA GLY A 50 9.56 -5.33 14.90
C GLY A 50 9.18 -6.76 15.30
N LEU A 51 8.08 -7.29 14.76
CA LEU A 51 7.64 -8.66 15.01
C LEU A 51 8.60 -9.71 14.42
N GLU A 52 9.15 -9.46 13.23
CA GLU A 52 10.17 -10.33 12.63
C GLU A 52 11.43 -10.41 13.52
N PHE A 53 11.82 -9.29 14.13
CA PHE A 53 12.91 -9.26 15.09
C PHE A 53 12.59 -10.05 16.36
N THR A 54 11.37 -9.92 16.91
CA THR A 54 10.92 -10.71 18.06
C THR A 54 10.98 -12.22 17.80
N LEU A 55 10.54 -12.68 16.61
CA LEU A 55 10.68 -14.09 16.23
C LEU A 55 12.13 -14.57 16.22
N GLU A 56 13.04 -13.74 15.70
CA GLU A 56 14.47 -14.10 15.67
C GLU A 56 15.08 -14.11 17.08
N GLU A 57 14.64 -13.22 17.95
CA GLU A 57 15.02 -13.22 19.37
C GLU A 57 14.54 -14.50 20.07
N HIS A 58 13.30 -14.94 19.82
CA HIS A 58 12.76 -16.19 20.36
C HIS A 58 13.58 -17.40 19.90
N LYS A 59 13.92 -17.49 18.61
CA LYS A 59 14.81 -18.54 18.10
C LYS A 59 16.17 -18.51 18.78
N ARG A 60 16.74 -17.32 19.02
CA ARG A 60 18.01 -17.18 19.72
C ARG A 60 17.92 -17.66 21.16
N LYS A 61 16.85 -17.30 21.89
CA LYS A 61 16.59 -17.78 23.26
C LYS A 61 16.52 -19.30 23.32
N MET A 62 15.78 -19.93 22.39
CA MET A 62 15.67 -21.38 22.30
C MET A 62 17.01 -22.10 22.08
N ARG A 63 17.89 -21.52 21.25
CA ARG A 63 19.24 -22.06 21.02
C ARG A 63 20.11 -21.98 22.28
N VAL A 64 20.01 -20.90 23.04
CA VAL A 64 20.81 -20.68 24.26
C VAL A 64 20.36 -21.57 25.41
N THR A 65 19.05 -21.75 25.58
CA THR A 65 18.49 -22.59 26.67
C THR A 65 18.61 -24.10 26.38
N GLY A 66 19.04 -24.49 25.17
CA GLY A 66 19.31 -25.89 24.83
C GLY A 66 18.09 -26.82 24.94
N GLY A 67 16.87 -26.27 24.89
CA GLY A 67 15.62 -27.03 25.04
C GLY A 67 15.45 -27.72 26.40
N GLN A 68 16.20 -27.30 27.43
CA GLN A 68 16.09 -27.94 28.76
C GLN A 68 14.81 -27.54 29.51
N ASP A 69 14.29 -26.34 29.24
CA ASP A 69 13.04 -25.86 29.80
C ASP A 69 11.88 -26.07 28.82
N LYS A 70 11.17 -27.19 29.00
CA LYS A 70 10.01 -27.57 28.16
C LYS A 70 8.84 -26.59 28.29
N ALA A 71 8.62 -26.03 29.48
CA ALA A 71 7.52 -25.09 29.70
C ALA A 71 7.78 -23.77 28.98
N LEU A 72 9.03 -23.25 29.07
CA LEU A 72 9.45 -22.08 28.30
C LEU A 72 9.37 -22.33 26.80
N GLN A 73 9.74 -23.53 26.34
CA GLN A 73 9.64 -23.89 24.94
C GLN A 73 8.20 -23.86 24.43
N GLU A 74 7.25 -24.43 25.19
CA GLU A 74 5.83 -24.42 24.82
C GLU A 74 5.27 -22.99 24.73
N ILE A 75 5.61 -22.12 25.69
CA ILE A 75 5.22 -20.69 25.67
C ILE A 75 5.79 -19.99 24.44
N ILE A 76 7.07 -20.21 24.13
CA ILE A 76 7.71 -19.60 22.95
C ILE A 76 7.07 -20.11 21.65
N ASP A 77 6.73 -21.39 21.57
CA ASP A 77 6.11 -21.98 20.40
C ASP A 77 4.68 -21.46 20.17
N GLU A 78 3.90 -21.27 21.24
CA GLU A 78 2.59 -20.62 21.18
C GLU A 78 2.71 -19.16 20.73
N GLU A 79 3.63 -18.40 21.34
CA GLU A 79 3.83 -17.00 20.99
C GLU A 79 4.35 -16.83 19.55
N ASN A 80 5.20 -17.73 19.07
CA ASN A 80 5.65 -17.73 17.68
C ASN A 80 4.48 -17.95 16.69
N LYS A 81 3.50 -18.78 17.05
CA LYS A 81 2.27 -18.96 16.24
C LYS A 81 1.43 -17.68 16.25
N ASN A 82 1.29 -17.03 17.41
CA ASN A 82 0.58 -15.76 17.53
C ASN A 82 1.23 -14.67 16.69
N ILE A 83 2.56 -14.51 16.80
CA ILE A 83 3.32 -13.54 16.00
C ILE A 83 3.20 -13.84 14.50
N ALA A 84 3.25 -15.10 14.08
CA ALA A 84 3.02 -15.47 12.68
C ALA A 84 1.62 -15.08 12.19
N GLY A 85 0.60 -15.24 13.03
CA GLY A 85 -0.77 -14.75 12.77
C GLY A 85 -0.81 -13.24 12.55
N TYR A 86 -0.15 -12.47 13.42
CA TYR A 86 -0.02 -11.02 13.24
C TYR A 86 0.74 -10.66 11.96
N LEU A 87 1.88 -11.29 11.67
CA LEU A 87 2.67 -11.01 10.46
C LEU A 87 1.87 -11.21 9.16
N ASN A 88 0.99 -12.22 9.14
CA ASN A 88 0.07 -12.44 8.02
C ASN A 88 -0.93 -11.28 7.89
N LEU A 89 -1.50 -10.82 9.00
CA LEU A 89 -2.41 -9.67 9.02
C LEU A 89 -1.68 -8.38 8.58
N PHE A 90 -0.48 -8.11 9.10
CA PHE A 90 0.37 -6.97 8.69
C PHE A 90 0.65 -7.00 7.19
N THR A 91 0.96 -8.19 6.66
CA THR A 91 1.25 -8.37 5.23
C THR A 91 0.00 -8.13 4.37
N LYS A 92 -1.17 -8.62 4.80
CA LYS A 92 -2.44 -8.36 4.12
C LYS A 92 -2.72 -6.85 4.06
N VAL A 93 -2.70 -6.16 5.21
CA VAL A 93 -3.01 -4.72 5.25
C VAL A 93 -1.99 -3.89 4.48
N TYR A 94 -0.70 -4.26 4.51
CA TYR A 94 0.32 -3.63 3.68
C TYR A 94 -0.06 -3.66 2.19
N TYR A 95 -0.44 -4.82 1.67
CA TYR A 95 -0.79 -4.95 0.25
C TYR A 95 -2.11 -4.28 -0.09
N ASP A 96 -3.09 -4.32 0.81
CA ASP A 96 -4.37 -3.64 0.59
C ASP A 96 -4.18 -2.12 0.54
N LEU A 97 -3.41 -1.51 1.46
CA LEU A 97 -3.08 -0.08 1.42
C LEU A 97 -2.23 0.29 0.20
N MET A 98 -1.28 -0.56 -0.19
CA MET A 98 -0.47 -0.35 -1.39
C MET A 98 -1.35 -0.32 -2.64
N ARG A 99 -2.36 -1.19 -2.72
CA ARG A 99 -3.33 -1.19 -3.82
C ARG A 99 -4.10 0.12 -3.89
N VAL A 100 -4.64 0.60 -2.77
CA VAL A 100 -5.34 1.88 -2.70
C VAL A 100 -4.43 3.02 -3.15
N ARG A 101 -3.17 3.04 -2.69
CA ARG A 101 -2.17 4.03 -3.09
C ARG A 101 -1.96 4.04 -4.61
N LEU A 102 -1.75 2.87 -5.21
CA LEU A 102 -1.54 2.73 -6.65
C LEU A 102 -2.78 3.14 -7.47
N ARG A 103 -3.99 2.83 -6.98
CA ARG A 103 -5.24 3.28 -7.60
C ARG A 103 -5.37 4.79 -7.58
N LEU A 104 -5.09 5.43 -6.44
CA LEU A 104 -5.07 6.89 -6.33
C LEU A 104 -4.01 7.53 -7.24
N GLU A 105 -2.84 6.91 -7.40
CA GLU A 105 -1.83 7.39 -8.34
C GLU A 105 -2.33 7.31 -9.79
N THR A 106 -2.97 6.19 -10.14
CA THR A 106 -3.51 5.93 -11.48
C THR A 106 -4.68 6.87 -11.81
N ILE A 107 -5.49 7.25 -10.82
CA ILE A 107 -6.71 8.04 -11.06
C ILE A 107 -6.43 9.38 -11.73
N THR A 108 -5.27 9.97 -11.44
CA THR A 108 -4.83 11.24 -12.04
C THR A 108 -4.54 11.14 -13.54
N GLN A 109 -4.48 9.92 -14.07
CA GLN A 109 -4.16 9.59 -15.47
C GLN A 109 -5.38 9.09 -16.24
N VAL A 110 -6.50 8.84 -15.58
CA VAL A 110 -7.74 8.33 -16.19
C VAL A 110 -8.57 9.49 -16.74
N GLN A 111 -9.25 9.27 -17.86
CA GLN A 111 -10.09 10.29 -18.51
C GLN A 111 -11.32 10.68 -17.66
N GLU A 112 -11.87 9.73 -16.90
CA GLU A 112 -13.03 9.91 -16.03
C GLU A 112 -12.71 9.52 -14.57
N PRO A 113 -11.85 10.30 -13.88
CA PRO A 113 -11.35 9.95 -12.55
C PRO A 113 -12.48 9.77 -11.52
N MET A 114 -13.56 10.54 -11.67
CA MET A 114 -14.70 10.52 -10.74
C MET A 114 -15.45 9.19 -10.70
N LYS A 115 -15.42 8.40 -11.79
CA LYS A 115 -16.08 7.09 -11.84
C LYS A 115 -15.32 6.02 -11.05
N VAL A 116 -14.02 6.21 -10.87
CA VAL A 116 -13.14 5.25 -10.19
C VAL A 116 -13.02 5.54 -8.69
N LEU A 117 -13.25 6.79 -8.29
CA LEU A 117 -13.18 7.22 -6.88
C LEU A 117 -14.04 6.40 -5.90
N PRO A 118 -15.30 6.05 -6.21
CA PRO A 118 -16.12 5.23 -5.32
C PRO A 118 -15.47 3.89 -4.97
N GLU A 119 -14.82 3.23 -5.93
CA GLU A 119 -14.14 1.96 -5.69
C GLU A 119 -12.98 2.11 -4.70
N VAL A 120 -12.26 3.23 -4.75
CA VAL A 120 -11.16 3.52 -3.82
C VAL A 120 -11.70 3.71 -2.40
N LEU A 121 -12.82 4.41 -2.24
CA LEU A 121 -13.49 4.59 -0.96
C LEU A 121 -14.01 3.27 -0.39
N ASP A 122 -14.58 2.42 -1.24
CA ASP A 122 -15.05 1.10 -0.83
C ASP A 122 -13.89 0.19 -0.41
N GLU A 123 -12.75 0.26 -1.10
CA GLU A 123 -11.54 -0.45 -0.66
C GLU A 123 -11.03 0.05 0.69
N LEU A 124 -10.95 1.37 0.91
CA LEU A 124 -10.56 1.94 2.21
C LEU A 124 -11.44 1.43 3.36
N LYS A 125 -12.76 1.45 3.18
CA LYS A 125 -13.72 0.93 4.17
C LYS A 125 -13.57 -0.56 4.45
N ARG A 126 -13.24 -1.37 3.42
CA ARG A 126 -12.97 -2.81 3.60
C ARG A 126 -11.71 -3.08 4.41
N ILE A 127 -10.74 -2.18 4.35
CA ILE A 127 -9.44 -2.30 5.02
C ILE A 127 -9.52 -1.85 6.50
N GLU A 128 -10.48 -0.97 6.83
CA GLU A 128 -10.72 -0.44 8.18
C GLU A 128 -10.64 -1.48 9.31
N PRO A 129 -11.39 -2.58 9.29
CA PRO A 129 -11.40 -3.53 10.41
C PRO A 129 -10.05 -4.22 10.63
N ASP A 130 -9.24 -4.37 9.57
CA ASP A 130 -7.93 -5.00 9.69
C ASP A 130 -6.87 -4.01 10.16
N VAL A 131 -6.98 -2.74 9.75
CA VAL A 131 -6.15 -1.65 10.30
C VAL A 131 -6.44 -1.45 11.78
N GLU A 132 -7.70 -1.48 12.19
CA GLU A 132 -8.11 -1.35 13.60
C GLU A 132 -7.47 -2.43 14.48
N LYS A 133 -7.49 -3.68 14.03
CA LYS A 133 -6.88 -4.82 14.75
C LYS A 133 -5.37 -4.67 14.91
N ILE A 134 -4.69 -4.10 13.93
CA ILE A 134 -3.22 -3.95 13.95
C ILE A 134 -2.79 -2.71 14.73
N ASN A 135 -3.35 -1.57 14.38
CA ASN A 135 -2.96 -0.28 14.94
C ASN A 135 -4.13 0.71 14.84
N PRO A 136 -4.92 0.86 15.92
CA PRO A 136 -6.09 1.74 15.91
C PRO A 136 -5.73 3.22 15.74
N GLN A 137 -4.48 3.63 15.99
CA GLN A 137 -4.04 5.01 15.80
C GLN A 137 -4.06 5.42 14.31
N LEU A 138 -3.91 4.45 13.40
CA LEU A 138 -3.91 4.69 11.95
C LEU A 138 -5.31 4.99 11.40
N LEU A 139 -6.38 4.69 12.14
CA LEU A 139 -7.76 4.99 11.72
C LEU A 139 -7.99 6.49 11.50
N SER A 140 -7.31 7.33 12.28
CA SER A 140 -7.36 8.79 12.10
C SER A 140 -6.83 9.21 10.73
N LEU A 141 -5.72 8.62 10.28
CA LEU A 141 -5.13 8.88 8.95
C LEU A 141 -6.05 8.38 7.84
N MET A 142 -6.65 7.21 8.04
CA MET A 142 -7.56 6.60 7.08
C MET A 142 -8.83 7.43 6.89
N ARG A 143 -9.44 7.91 7.97
CA ARG A 143 -10.59 8.83 7.92
C ARG A 143 -10.25 10.16 7.23
N MET A 144 -9.03 10.68 7.44
CA MET A 144 -8.58 11.88 6.72
C MET A 144 -8.47 11.62 5.21
N ILE A 145 -8.02 10.43 4.79
CA ILE A 145 -7.98 10.04 3.38
C ILE A 145 -9.41 9.98 2.82
N GLU A 146 -10.34 9.30 3.51
CA GLU A 146 -11.74 9.20 3.10
C GLU A 146 -12.41 10.58 2.97
N GLN A 147 -12.18 11.48 3.93
CA GLN A 147 -12.71 12.85 3.87
C GLN A 147 -12.13 13.62 2.68
N LYS A 148 -10.82 13.52 2.44
CA LYS A 148 -10.16 14.18 1.30
C LYS A 148 -10.69 13.65 -0.02
N VAL A 149 -10.78 12.34 -0.17
CA VAL A 149 -11.28 11.68 -1.38
C VAL A 149 -12.78 11.93 -1.58
N GLY A 150 -13.58 11.92 -0.52
CA GLY A 150 -15.01 12.23 -0.56
C GLY A 150 -15.31 13.69 -0.86
N SER A 151 -14.48 14.63 -0.37
CA SER A 151 -14.65 16.06 -0.65
C SER A 151 -14.52 16.39 -2.15
N ILE A 152 -13.73 15.60 -2.88
CA ILE A 152 -13.59 15.71 -4.34
C ILE A 152 -14.90 15.35 -5.05
N GLN A 153 -15.60 14.28 -4.61
CA GLN A 153 -16.90 13.87 -5.15
C GLN A 153 -17.94 14.98 -5.00
N LEU A 154 -18.09 15.49 -3.78
CA LEU A 154 -19.06 16.54 -3.48
C LEU A 154 -18.78 17.85 -4.24
N ALA A 155 -17.51 18.25 -4.35
CA ALA A 155 -17.12 19.45 -5.10
C ALA A 155 -17.46 19.31 -6.60
N THR A 156 -17.28 18.11 -7.15
CA THR A 156 -17.56 17.86 -8.57
C THR A 156 -19.06 17.80 -8.85
N ASP A 157 -19.84 17.16 -7.98
CA ASP A 157 -21.30 17.11 -8.09
C ASP A 157 -21.91 18.52 -8.02
N SER A 158 -21.40 19.38 -7.13
CA SER A 158 -21.84 20.78 -7.02
C SER A 158 -21.42 21.68 -8.19
N SER A 159 -20.36 21.33 -8.92
CA SER A 159 -19.87 22.07 -10.08
C SER A 159 -20.62 21.75 -11.39
N THR A 160 -21.52 20.76 -11.38
CA THR A 160 -22.39 20.44 -12.53
C THR A 160 -23.61 21.36 -12.65
N LEU A 161 -23.82 22.28 -11.70
CA LEU A 161 -24.83 23.32 -11.83
C LEU A 161 -24.32 24.41 -12.79
N PRO A 162 -25.08 24.77 -13.85
CA PRO A 162 -24.69 25.84 -14.74
C PRO A 162 -24.43 27.12 -13.95
N GLN A 163 -23.20 27.63 -14.04
CA GLN A 163 -22.76 28.89 -13.46
C GLN A 163 -23.36 30.04 -14.28
N ALA A 164 -24.68 30.17 -14.23
CA ALA A 164 -25.47 31.16 -14.95
C ALA A 164 -26.69 31.63 -14.14
N VAL A 165 -26.61 31.68 -12.81
CA VAL A 165 -27.58 32.45 -11.99
C VAL A 165 -26.97 32.82 -10.63
N LEU A 166 -25.88 33.59 -10.62
CA LEU A 166 -25.40 34.23 -9.39
C LEU A 166 -24.65 35.54 -9.68
N SER A 167 -25.19 36.35 -10.59
CA SER A 167 -24.71 37.72 -10.86
C SER A 167 -25.82 38.77 -10.92
N LYS A 168 -26.88 38.56 -10.13
CA LYS A 168 -27.81 39.63 -9.74
C LYS A 168 -28.06 39.42 -8.24
N TYR A 169 -28.11 40.50 -7.48
CA TYR A 169 -28.22 40.53 -6.02
C TYR A 169 -26.91 40.40 -5.24
N MET A 170 -25.93 41.27 -5.51
CA MET A 170 -25.15 41.90 -4.44
C MET A 170 -24.88 43.36 -4.82
N VAL A 171 -25.91 44.17 -4.68
CA VAL A 171 -25.77 45.60 -4.41
C VAL A 171 -26.60 45.87 -3.17
N ARG A 172 -25.89 46.28 -2.10
CA ARG A 172 -26.36 47.11 -0.98
C ARG A 172 -27.01 46.40 0.22
N GLY A 173 -26.40 46.65 1.38
CA GLY A 173 -27.14 46.93 2.62
C GLY A 173 -26.82 46.00 3.78
N GLU A 174 -26.16 46.55 4.78
CA GLU A 174 -25.87 45.94 6.07
C GLU A 174 -27.13 45.55 6.87
N GLN A 175 -26.90 44.68 7.87
CA GLN A 175 -27.57 44.55 9.18
C GLN A 175 -28.38 43.26 9.42
N VAL A 176 -27.92 42.56 10.46
CA VAL A 176 -28.50 41.46 11.26
C VAL A 176 -28.50 42.02 12.71
N PRO A 177 -29.28 41.57 13.73
CA PRO A 177 -30.22 40.42 13.81
C PRO A 177 -31.60 40.74 14.43
N GLN A 178 -32.57 39.83 14.30
CA GLN A 178 -33.54 39.62 15.39
C GLN A 178 -34.06 38.18 15.46
N ARG A 179 -33.84 37.56 16.63
CA ARG A 179 -34.52 36.36 17.14
C ARG A 179 -35.92 36.75 17.58
N VAL A 180 -36.94 35.98 17.21
CA VAL A 180 -38.15 35.82 18.04
C VAL A 180 -38.65 34.38 17.94
N SER A 181 -38.65 33.71 19.09
CA SER A 181 -39.33 32.45 19.36
C SER A 181 -40.85 32.67 19.40
N SER A 182 -41.65 31.72 18.92
CA SER A 182 -42.98 31.49 19.50
C SER A 182 -43.37 30.02 19.38
N SER A 183 -43.88 29.53 20.49
CA SER A 183 -44.31 28.16 20.78
C SER A 183 -45.83 28.15 20.89
N ILE A 184 -46.51 27.21 20.24
CA ILE A 184 -47.88 26.72 20.54
C ILE A 184 -47.89 25.26 19.98
N VAL A 185 -47.74 24.18 20.75
CA VAL A 185 -48.61 23.47 21.72
C VAL A 185 -49.90 22.85 21.11
N GLU A 186 -49.82 21.52 20.95
CA GLU A 186 -50.79 20.42 21.12
C GLU A 186 -52.16 20.34 20.41
N GLU A 187 -52.38 19.19 19.75
CA GLU A 187 -53.47 18.20 19.96
C GLU A 187 -53.05 16.89 19.25
N VAL A 188 -52.62 15.81 19.93
CA VAL A 188 -53.37 14.73 20.61
C VAL A 188 -54.46 14.05 19.76
N GLY A 189 -54.20 12.79 19.36
CA GLY A 189 -55.20 11.89 18.76
C GLY A 189 -54.61 10.50 18.48
N SER A 190 -55.03 9.53 19.28
CA SER A 190 -54.47 8.20 19.52
C SER A 190 -54.78 7.12 18.46
N LYS A 191 -53.86 6.13 18.33
CA LYS A 191 -54.11 4.66 18.37
C LYS A 191 -52.85 3.86 17.94
N THR A 192 -52.24 3.17 18.90
CA THR A 192 -51.39 1.96 18.76
C THR A 192 -52.29 0.69 18.85
N PRO A 193 -51.79 -0.56 18.82
CA PRO A 193 -50.68 -1.21 18.09
C PRO A 193 -51.07 -2.60 17.49
N GLU A 194 -50.28 -3.21 16.60
CA GLU A 194 -50.15 -4.70 16.48
C GLU A 194 -48.97 -5.05 15.55
N LYS A 195 -47.83 -5.57 16.03
CA LYS A 195 -47.47 -6.93 16.49
C LYS A 195 -47.10 -7.88 15.32
N ILE A 196 -45.80 -8.20 15.31
CA ILE A 196 -45.08 -9.22 14.52
C ILE A 196 -45.66 -10.62 14.80
N PRO A 197 -45.59 -11.56 13.83
CA PRO A 197 -44.75 -12.74 14.08
C PRO A 197 -43.97 -13.27 12.83
N LEU A 198 -42.65 -13.46 12.99
CA LEU A 198 -41.96 -14.72 12.60
C LEU A 198 -42.41 -15.83 13.59
N PRO A 199 -42.22 -17.17 13.44
CA PRO A 199 -41.16 -17.96 12.74
C PRO A 199 -41.78 -19.29 12.13
N PRO A 200 -41.18 -20.52 12.00
CA PRO A 200 -39.88 -21.04 12.45
C PRO A 200 -39.06 -21.98 11.53
N VAL A 201 -37.88 -22.24 12.10
CA VAL A 201 -36.68 -23.03 11.78
C VAL A 201 -36.90 -24.55 11.77
N GLU A 202 -36.11 -25.31 10.99
CA GLU A 202 -35.35 -26.52 11.43
C GLU A 202 -34.49 -27.07 10.26
N SER A 203 -33.16 -27.08 10.39
CA SER A 203 -32.29 -28.17 10.89
C SER A 203 -31.93 -29.24 9.84
N GLY A 204 -30.63 -29.41 9.62
CA GLY A 204 -30.10 -30.47 8.74
C GLY A 204 -28.57 -30.49 8.69
N ARG A 205 -27.94 -30.88 9.80
CA ARG A 205 -26.54 -31.33 9.87
C ARG A 205 -26.44 -32.73 9.27
N LEU A 206 -25.55 -32.96 8.31
CA LEU A 206 -24.91 -34.26 8.09
C LEU A 206 -23.46 -34.07 7.60
N GLU A 207 -22.56 -34.72 8.33
CA GLU A 207 -21.19 -35.02 8.01
C GLU A 207 -21.13 -35.99 6.80
N ASN A 208 -20.09 -35.91 5.96
CA ASN A 208 -19.38 -37.09 5.47
C ASN A 208 -18.08 -36.77 4.70
N LYS A 209 -16.99 -37.08 5.40
CA LYS A 209 -15.71 -37.72 5.05
C LYS A 209 -15.60 -38.37 3.65
N SER A 210 -14.52 -38.06 2.93
CA SER A 210 -13.67 -38.96 2.12
C SER A 210 -12.41 -38.17 1.72
N GLN A 211 -11.29 -38.28 2.45
CA GLN A 211 -10.20 -39.23 2.20
C GLN A 211 -9.79 -39.34 0.72
N SER A 212 -8.61 -38.78 0.39
CA SER A 212 -7.59 -39.53 -0.33
C SER A 212 -6.21 -39.05 0.09
N THR A 213 -5.58 -39.85 0.95
CA THR A 213 -4.15 -39.93 1.21
C THR A 213 -3.54 -40.89 0.19
N VAL A 214 -2.46 -40.52 -0.51
CA VAL A 214 -1.33 -41.45 -0.76
C VAL A 214 -0.05 -40.61 -0.88
N SER A 215 0.84 -40.83 0.10
CA SER A 215 2.28 -40.55 0.07
C SER A 215 3.00 -41.68 -0.68
N VAL A 216 4.06 -41.38 -1.45
CA VAL A 216 5.29 -42.18 -1.58
C VAL A 216 6.40 -41.19 -2.01
N GLU A 217 7.28 -40.70 -1.15
CA GLU A 217 8.47 -41.33 -0.53
C GLU A 217 9.73 -41.34 -1.42
N ALA A 218 10.82 -40.84 -0.81
CA ALA A 218 12.24 -41.13 -0.99
C ALA A 218 12.96 -40.82 -2.32
N GLY A 219 14.02 -40.00 -2.19
CA GLY A 219 15.07 -39.92 -3.19
C GLY A 219 16.17 -38.91 -2.88
N LEU A 220 16.81 -39.01 -1.71
CA LEU A 220 18.15 -38.41 -1.53
C LEU A 220 19.12 -39.08 -2.49
N LYS A 221 19.69 -38.31 -3.42
CA LYS A 221 21.03 -38.56 -3.96
C LYS A 221 21.78 -37.24 -4.10
N HIS A 222 22.84 -37.11 -3.30
CA HIS A 222 23.94 -36.22 -3.58
C HIS A 222 24.53 -36.57 -4.95
N ALA A 223 24.62 -35.58 -5.82
CA ALA A 223 25.53 -35.56 -6.95
C ALA A 223 26.11 -34.14 -7.02
N GLU A 224 27.28 -33.98 -6.40
CA GLU A 224 28.26 -33.04 -6.92
C GLU A 224 28.71 -33.62 -8.27
N ASP A 225 28.27 -33.00 -9.37
CA ASP A 225 29.17 -32.80 -10.50
C ASP A 225 28.66 -31.68 -11.40
N SER A 226 29.64 -30.90 -11.85
CA SER A 226 29.65 -29.94 -12.94
C SER A 226 28.47 -29.98 -13.91
N GLY A 227 27.64 -28.94 -13.86
CA GLY A 227 26.65 -28.64 -14.87
C GLY A 227 26.60 -27.13 -15.07
N THR A 228 27.18 -26.67 -16.17
CA THR A 228 27.07 -25.32 -16.72
C THR A 228 25.60 -24.90 -16.82
N ALA A 229 25.06 -24.38 -15.71
CA ALA A 229 23.81 -23.66 -15.71
C ALA A 229 24.04 -22.44 -16.58
N SER A 230 23.52 -22.51 -17.80
CA SER A 230 23.36 -21.44 -18.78
C SER A 230 23.22 -20.10 -18.06
N ARG A 231 24.34 -19.41 -17.91
CA ARG A 231 24.38 -18.07 -17.34
C ARG A 231 23.58 -17.24 -18.32
N ILE A 232 22.39 -16.83 -17.92
CA ILE A 232 21.61 -15.84 -18.66
C ILE A 232 22.55 -14.64 -18.77
N GLU A 233 23.14 -14.44 -19.96
CA GLU A 233 24.04 -13.34 -20.21
C GLU A 233 23.20 -12.06 -20.27
N VAL A 234 22.94 -11.50 -19.09
CA VAL A 234 22.24 -10.23 -18.99
C VAL A 234 23.14 -9.16 -19.63
N PRO A 235 22.65 -8.42 -20.63
CA PRO A 235 23.43 -7.36 -21.25
C PRO A 235 23.88 -6.30 -20.23
N VAL A 236 25.13 -5.83 -20.36
CA VAL A 236 25.77 -4.90 -19.40
C VAL A 236 24.93 -3.63 -19.17
N HIS A 237 24.25 -3.12 -20.19
CA HIS A 237 23.41 -1.93 -20.09
C HIS A 237 22.17 -2.12 -19.19
N VAL A 238 21.67 -3.36 -19.06
CA VAL A 238 20.56 -3.68 -18.16
C VAL A 238 21.05 -3.72 -16.72
N VAL A 239 22.25 -4.29 -16.50
CA VAL A 239 22.91 -4.31 -15.19
C VAL A 239 23.21 -2.89 -14.70
N GLU A 240 23.64 -1.99 -15.59
CA GLU A 240 23.82 -0.56 -15.28
C GLU A 240 22.53 0.09 -14.76
N GLN A 241 21.39 -0.17 -15.40
CA GLN A 241 20.09 0.37 -14.97
C GLN A 241 19.66 -0.18 -13.61
N TRP A 242 19.88 -1.48 -13.38
CA TRP A 242 19.60 -2.11 -12.09
C TRP A 242 20.47 -1.56 -10.97
N ILE A 243 21.76 -1.34 -11.23
CA ILE A 243 22.68 -0.70 -10.28
C ILE A 243 22.19 0.70 -9.91
N LEU A 244 21.80 1.51 -10.90
CA LEU A 244 21.30 2.87 -10.65
C LEU A 244 19.98 2.88 -9.86
N ALA A 245 19.10 1.91 -10.12
CA ALA A 245 17.86 1.74 -9.36
C ALA A 245 18.16 1.36 -7.90
N GLU A 246 19.06 0.40 -7.68
CA GLU A 246 19.45 -0.05 -6.34
C GLU A 246 20.16 1.06 -5.56
N LEU A 247 21.01 1.86 -6.20
CA LEU A 247 21.64 3.04 -5.60
C LEU A 247 20.61 4.12 -5.23
N ARG A 248 19.56 4.32 -6.03
CA ARG A 248 18.48 5.26 -5.72
C ARG A 248 17.66 4.79 -4.52
N GLU A 249 17.40 3.50 -4.42
CA GLU A 249 16.62 2.89 -3.35
C GLU A 249 17.40 2.87 -2.01
N LYS A 250 18.70 2.57 -2.06
CA LYS A 250 19.56 2.41 -0.87
C LYS A 250 20.41 3.64 -0.52
N ALA A 251 19.93 4.84 -0.89
CA ALA A 251 20.58 6.12 -0.57
C ALA A 251 22.07 6.20 -0.96
N GLY A 252 22.45 5.58 -2.09
CA GLY A 252 23.79 5.67 -2.67
C GLY A 252 24.78 4.59 -2.23
N ILE A 253 24.36 3.58 -1.46
CA ILE A 253 25.22 2.46 -1.06
C ILE A 253 24.80 1.19 -1.82
N LEU A 254 25.74 0.61 -2.56
CA LEU A 254 25.55 -0.65 -3.27
C LEU A 254 26.32 -1.78 -2.58
N ASP A 255 25.59 -2.77 -2.05
CA ASP A 255 26.17 -4.05 -1.63
C ASP A 255 26.23 -5.01 -2.82
N ILE A 256 27.45 -5.32 -3.26
CA ILE A 256 27.72 -6.18 -4.41
C ILE A 256 27.29 -7.62 -4.14
N GLN A 257 27.45 -8.13 -2.91
CA GLN A 257 27.07 -9.52 -2.60
C GLN A 257 25.56 -9.67 -2.64
N TYR A 258 24.86 -8.74 -2.01
CA TYR A 258 23.39 -8.71 -2.04
C TYR A 258 22.86 -8.52 -3.48
N PHE A 259 23.45 -7.62 -4.26
CA PHE A 259 23.02 -7.34 -5.63
C PHE A 259 23.19 -8.55 -6.55
N THR A 260 24.35 -9.24 -6.45
CA THR A 260 24.63 -10.44 -7.27
C THR A 260 23.69 -11.59 -6.92
N ALA A 261 23.32 -11.75 -5.64
CA ALA A 261 22.33 -12.74 -5.20
C ALA A 261 20.90 -12.39 -5.66
N LYS A 262 20.51 -11.12 -5.55
CA LYS A 262 19.16 -10.62 -5.91
C LYS A 262 18.88 -10.71 -7.40
N TYR A 263 19.80 -10.24 -8.24
CA TYR A 263 19.60 -10.16 -9.69
C TYR A 263 20.25 -11.32 -10.47
N ARG A 264 20.88 -12.27 -9.77
CA ARG A 264 21.62 -13.42 -10.37
C ARG A 264 22.64 -12.99 -11.44
N VAL A 265 23.27 -11.83 -11.24
CA VAL A 265 24.31 -11.30 -12.13
C VAL A 265 25.69 -11.69 -11.57
N PRO A 266 26.63 -12.16 -12.41
CA PRO A 266 27.98 -12.47 -11.95
C PRO A 266 28.72 -11.19 -11.52
N ARG A 267 29.57 -11.30 -10.49
CA ARG A 267 30.33 -10.17 -9.92
C ARG A 267 31.10 -9.39 -10.99
N ASP A 268 31.73 -10.07 -11.94
CA ASP A 268 32.53 -9.44 -13.00
C ASP A 268 31.71 -8.46 -13.84
N ARG A 269 30.44 -8.79 -14.14
CA ARG A 269 29.54 -7.92 -14.90
C ARG A 269 29.06 -6.72 -14.09
N VAL A 270 28.91 -6.88 -12.78
CA VAL A 270 28.57 -5.77 -11.88
C VAL A 270 29.74 -4.77 -11.83
N TYR A 271 30.98 -5.25 -11.73
CA TYR A 271 32.16 -4.38 -11.78
C TYR A 271 32.34 -3.71 -13.15
N GLU A 272 32.09 -4.42 -14.25
CA GLU A 272 32.12 -3.85 -15.60
C GLU A 272 31.08 -2.72 -15.75
N ALA A 273 29.84 -2.95 -15.28
CA ALA A 273 28.77 -1.96 -15.31
C ALA A 273 29.09 -0.75 -14.41
N LEU A 274 29.64 -0.96 -13.21
CA LEU A 274 30.06 0.12 -12.32
C LEU A 274 31.14 1.00 -12.94
N ARG A 275 32.12 0.39 -13.62
CA ARG A 275 33.17 1.12 -14.34
C ARG A 275 32.60 1.96 -15.48
N ARG A 276 31.66 1.44 -16.25
CA ARG A 276 30.97 2.21 -17.31
C ARG A 276 30.11 3.34 -16.74
N LEU A 277 29.48 3.14 -15.58
CA LEU A 277 28.71 4.18 -14.90
C LEU A 277 29.60 5.29 -14.33
N GLU A 278 30.81 4.94 -13.89
CA GLU A 278 31.84 5.90 -13.47
C GLU A 278 32.38 6.70 -14.67
N GLU A 279 32.69 6.04 -15.79
CA GLU A 279 33.10 6.70 -17.04
C GLU A 279 32.02 7.65 -17.58
N LYS A 280 30.74 7.33 -17.36
CA LYS A 280 29.58 8.19 -17.69
C LYS A 280 29.35 9.31 -16.66
N GLY A 281 30.10 9.37 -15.56
CA GLY A 281 29.96 10.36 -14.50
C GLY A 281 28.68 10.23 -13.67
N LEU A 282 27.98 9.09 -13.75
CA LEU A 282 26.71 8.86 -13.05
C LEU A 282 26.92 8.35 -11.62
N VAL A 283 28.07 7.74 -11.34
CA VAL A 283 28.44 7.19 -10.04
C VAL A 283 29.90 7.52 -9.77
N LYS A 284 30.26 7.81 -8.51
CA LYS A 284 31.65 7.98 -8.07
C LYS A 284 32.03 6.82 -7.17
N LEU A 285 32.98 5.98 -7.59
CA LEU A 285 33.41 4.84 -6.78
C LEU A 285 34.35 5.33 -5.67
N LYS A 286 33.86 5.36 -4.44
CA LYS A 286 34.71 5.61 -3.27
C LYS A 286 35.39 4.29 -2.87
N ARG A 287 36.64 4.12 -3.28
CA ARG A 287 37.49 3.02 -2.82
C ARG A 287 37.99 3.37 -1.42
N PHE A 288 37.75 2.46 -0.46
CA PHE A 288 38.34 2.50 0.87
C PHE A 288 39.45 1.45 0.94
#